data_AF-A0A1J3IPT4-F1
#
_entry.id   AF-A0A1J3IPT4-F1
#
_cell.length_a   1.000
_cell.length_b   1.000
_cell.length_c   1.000
_cell.angle_alpha   90.00
_cell.angle_beta   90.00
_cell.angle_gamma   90.00
#
_symmetry.space_group_name_H-M   'P 1'
#
loop_
_entity.id
_entity.type
_entity.pdbx_description
1 polymer ?
#
loop_
_entity_poly.entity_id
_entity_poly.type
_entity_poly.pdbx_seq_one_letter_code
_entity_poly.pdbx_strand_id
1 'polypeptide(L)'
;FASCGEVIHVYFPGYGLKTNSILNILNRFALVYIRGKHAEKKALKLSGFHWVGHMGPLSIVVKPYPFQAKYLDPILAATRDVDNMRQRRMEVMGFDTSLPKKVVETTLLKHFSKCGVIHVRYEDEDEESKTLAPKALVYVSGEDTVEKALQLGGCDV
;
A
#
# COMPACT_ATOMS: atom_id res chain seq x y z
N PHE A 1 -8.22 18.46 2.11
CA PHE A 1 -9.45 18.68 2.90
C PHE A 1 -9.37 19.84 3.89
N ALA A 2 -8.20 20.30 4.36
CA ALA A 2 -8.09 21.46 5.26
C ALA A 2 -8.69 22.77 4.69
N SER A 3 -8.73 22.93 3.36
CA SER A 3 -9.43 24.05 2.70
C SER A 3 -10.96 23.96 2.76
N CYS A 4 -11.52 22.79 3.11
CA CYS A 4 -12.96 22.56 3.18
C CYS A 4 -13.53 22.92 4.56
N GLY A 5 -12.71 22.82 5.62
CA GLY A 5 -13.08 23.03 7.00
C GLY A 5 -12.03 22.46 7.95
N GLU A 6 -12.35 22.40 9.23
CA GLU A 6 -11.51 21.76 10.25
C GLU A 6 -11.59 20.23 10.09
N VAL A 7 -10.45 19.61 9.77
CA VAL A 7 -10.34 18.16 9.71
C VAL A 7 -10.21 17.64 11.14
N ILE A 8 -11.22 16.93 11.62
CA ILE A 8 -11.24 16.39 12.99
C ILE A 8 -10.50 15.05 13.03
N HIS A 9 -10.75 14.19 12.05
CA HIS A 9 -10.21 12.83 12.05
C HIS A 9 -10.13 12.30 10.63
N VAL A 10 -9.07 11.54 10.35
CA VAL A 10 -8.93 10.77 9.12
C VAL A 10 -8.80 9.32 9.54
N TYR A 11 -9.83 8.53 9.24
CA TYR A 11 -9.84 7.11 9.49
C TYR A 11 -9.49 6.38 8.20
N PHE A 12 -8.43 5.58 8.23
CA PHE A 12 -8.10 4.66 7.16
C PHE A 12 -8.62 3.27 7.56
N PRO A 13 -9.74 2.80 7.00
CA PRO A 13 -10.30 1.49 7.30
C PRO A 13 -9.43 0.39 6.68
N GLY A 14 -8.28 0.13 7.29
CA GLY A 14 -7.45 -1.07 7.14
C GLY A 14 -6.97 -1.52 8.52
N TYR A 15 -6.38 -2.71 8.64
CA TYR A 15 -5.78 -3.16 9.89
C TYR A 15 -4.46 -2.41 10.13
N GLY A 16 -4.56 -1.15 10.53
CA GLY A 16 -3.42 -0.40 11.01
C GLY A 16 -2.98 -0.95 12.35
N LEU A 17 -1.91 -1.75 12.37
CA LEU A 17 -1.11 -1.89 13.58
C LEU A 17 -0.63 -0.48 13.97
N LYS A 18 -0.81 -0.13 15.24
CA LYS A 18 -0.24 1.06 15.86
C LYS A 18 1.28 0.90 15.89
N THR A 19 1.97 1.28 14.82
CA THR A 19 3.42 1.46 14.85
C THR A 19 3.73 2.91 14.49
N ASN A 20 4.60 3.54 15.29
CA ASN A 20 5.03 4.94 15.22
C ASN A 20 5.85 5.29 13.96
N SER A 21 5.61 4.61 12.84
CA SER A 21 6.37 4.77 11.60
C SER A 21 5.42 5.17 10.49
N ILE A 22 5.87 6.13 9.67
CA ILE A 22 5.20 6.79 8.54
C ILE A 22 4.97 5.77 7.40
N LEU A 23 4.24 4.70 7.67
CA LEU A 23 3.94 3.67 6.69
C LEU A 23 2.56 3.98 6.12
N ASN A 24 2.56 4.47 4.88
CA ASN A 24 1.37 4.75 4.09
C ASN A 24 0.58 3.46 3.88
N ILE A 25 -0.39 3.20 4.76
CA ILE A 25 -1.38 2.15 4.57
C ILE A 25 -2.03 2.40 3.20
N LEU A 26 -1.82 1.47 2.26
CA LEU A 26 -2.26 1.62 0.87
C LEU A 26 -3.74 1.24 0.73
N ASN A 27 -4.61 1.92 1.48
CA ASN A 27 -6.05 1.87 1.29
C ASN A 27 -6.44 2.83 0.16
N ARG A 28 -7.24 2.37 -0.80
CA ARG A 28 -7.76 3.25 -1.86
C ARG A 28 -8.86 4.19 -1.38
N PHE A 29 -9.22 4.15 -0.11
CA PHE A 29 -10.23 5.02 0.50
C PHE A 29 -9.92 5.34 1.95
N ALA A 30 -10.45 6.47 2.42
CA ALA A 30 -10.39 6.92 3.80
C ALA A 30 -11.71 7.60 4.17
N LEU A 31 -12.10 7.50 5.44
CA LEU A 31 -13.22 8.25 5.99
C LEU A 31 -12.67 9.53 6.65
N VAL A 32 -13.08 10.68 6.12
CA VAL A 32 -12.59 11.99 6.59
C VAL A 32 -13.73 12.70 7.31
N TYR A 33 -13.52 12.98 8.59
CA TYR A 33 -14.44 13.75 9.42
C TYR A 33 -14.05 15.22 9.38
N ILE A 34 -14.92 16.06 8.84
CA ILE A 34 -14.67 17.50 8.65
C ILE A 34 -15.80 18.30 9.26
N ARG A 35 -15.46 19.34 10.02
CA ARG A 35 -16.40 20.29 10.62
C ARG A 35 -16.23 21.67 10.00
N GLY A 36 -17.35 22.37 9.82
CA GLY A 36 -17.38 23.76 9.37
C GLY A 36 -18.53 24.09 8.44
N LYS A 37 -18.75 25.39 8.23
CA LYS A 37 -19.82 25.89 7.36
C LYS A 37 -19.62 25.42 5.92
N HIS A 38 -20.57 24.65 5.41
CA HIS A 38 -20.53 24.03 4.08
C HIS A 38 -19.35 23.06 3.86
N ALA A 39 -18.81 22.44 4.92
CA ALA A 39 -17.65 21.55 4.80
C ALA A 39 -17.89 20.42 3.79
N GLU A 40 -19.06 19.76 3.86
CA GLU A 40 -19.45 18.72 2.90
C GLU A 40 -19.47 19.23 1.46
N LYS A 41 -20.19 20.32 1.18
CA LYS A 41 -20.27 20.92 -0.17
C LYS A 41 -18.90 21.30 -0.71
N LYS A 42 -18.00 21.82 0.14
CA LYS A 42 -16.62 22.15 -0.25
C LYS A 42 -15.79 20.88 -0.51
N ALA A 43 -15.97 19.84 0.28
CA ALA A 43 -15.28 18.57 0.11
C ALA A 43 -15.73 17.84 -1.17
N LEU A 44 -17.02 17.83 -1.48
CA LEU A 44 -17.56 17.21 -2.70
C LEU A 44 -17.00 17.85 -3.98
N LYS A 45 -16.70 19.15 -3.97
CA LYS A 45 -16.03 19.84 -5.09
C LYS A 45 -14.61 19.34 -5.36
N LEU A 46 -13.99 18.63 -4.41
CA LEU A 46 -12.69 17.99 -4.63
C LEU A 46 -12.81 16.65 -5.37
N SER A 47 -14.01 16.09 -5.51
CA SER A 47 -14.20 14.88 -6.31
C SER A 47 -13.85 15.15 -7.78
N GLY A 48 -13.03 14.29 -8.36
CA GLY A 48 -12.47 14.47 -9.71
C GLY A 48 -11.24 15.38 -9.76
N PHE A 49 -10.81 15.94 -8.63
CA PHE A 49 -9.56 16.71 -8.59
C PHE A 49 -8.38 15.80 -8.92
N HIS A 50 -7.51 16.29 -9.80
CA HIS A 50 -6.37 15.58 -10.35
C HIS A 50 -5.07 16.15 -9.81
N TRP A 51 -4.22 15.31 -9.24
CA TRP A 51 -2.86 15.67 -8.84
C TRP A 51 -1.87 14.83 -9.64
N VAL A 52 -0.81 15.45 -10.15
CA VAL A 52 0.32 14.70 -10.72
C VAL A 52 1.27 14.41 -9.56
N GLY A 53 1.28 13.17 -9.08
CA GLY A 53 2.24 12.70 -8.09
C GLY A 53 3.47 12.06 -8.75
N HIS A 54 4.49 11.77 -7.94
CA HIS A 54 5.69 11.04 -8.40
C HIS A 54 5.36 9.62 -8.94
N MET A 55 4.20 9.05 -8.59
CA MET A 55 3.72 7.76 -9.10
C MET A 55 2.64 7.88 -10.19
N GLY A 56 2.50 9.07 -10.79
CA GLY A 56 1.57 9.32 -11.87
C GLY A 56 0.30 10.07 -11.44
N PRO A 57 -0.67 10.17 -12.36
CA PRO A 57 -1.91 10.90 -12.14
C PRO A 57 -2.78 10.24 -11.06
N LEU A 58 -3.11 11.00 -10.02
CA LEU A 58 -4.03 10.57 -8.96
C LEU A 58 -5.32 11.41 -9.02
N SER A 59 -6.45 10.75 -9.21
CA SER A 59 -7.77 11.35 -9.05
C SER A 59 -8.43 10.87 -7.76
N ILE A 60 -9.01 11.79 -7.00
CA ILE A 60 -9.78 11.45 -5.80
C ILE A 60 -11.27 11.49 -6.11
N VAL A 61 -12.02 10.56 -5.55
CA VAL A 61 -13.49 10.56 -5.58
C VAL A 61 -13.99 10.84 -4.17
N VAL A 62 -14.83 11.86 -4.01
CA VAL A 62 -15.39 12.26 -2.72
C VAL A 62 -16.89 12.02 -2.74
N LYS A 63 -17.38 11.22 -1.78
CA LYS A 63 -18.80 10.92 -1.60
C LYS A 63 -19.23 11.33 -0.19
N PRO A 64 -20.48 11.83 0.00
CA PRO A 64 -20.98 12.08 1.34
C PRO A 64 -21.18 10.75 2.06
N TYR A 65 -20.84 10.72 3.34
CA TYR A 65 -21.08 9.58 4.21
C TYR A 65 -21.52 10.10 5.58
N PRO A 66 -22.84 10.27 5.79
CA PRO A 66 -23.40 10.79 7.02
C PRO A 66 -23.01 9.95 8.22
N PHE A 67 -22.88 10.58 9.40
CA PHE A 67 -22.69 9.84 10.65
C PHE A 67 -23.81 8.81 10.85
N GLN A 68 -23.44 7.59 11.25
CA GLN A 68 -24.33 6.45 11.47
C GLN A 68 -24.92 5.80 10.20
N ALA A 69 -24.61 6.32 9.00
CA ALA A 69 -24.94 5.62 7.77
C ALA A 69 -24.15 4.32 7.66
N LYS A 70 -24.82 3.23 7.25
CA LYS A 70 -24.18 1.92 6.99
C LYS A 70 -24.27 1.47 5.54
N TYR A 71 -24.88 2.27 4.67
CA TYR A 71 -25.15 1.88 3.27
C TYR A 71 -23.88 1.75 2.43
N LEU A 72 -22.77 2.39 2.83
CA LEU A 72 -21.48 2.21 2.16
C LEU A 72 -20.68 1.04 2.73
N ASP A 73 -20.99 0.54 3.93
CA ASP A 73 -20.20 -0.50 4.60
C ASP A 73 -19.97 -1.74 3.71
N PRO A 74 -20.98 -2.25 2.95
CA PRO A 74 -20.75 -3.35 2.02
C PRO A 74 -19.75 -3.00 0.90
N ILE A 75 -19.80 -1.76 0.39
CA ILE A 75 -18.89 -1.28 -0.66
C ILE A 75 -17.47 -1.11 -0.09
N LEU A 76 -17.36 -0.56 1.13
CA LEU A 76 -16.07 -0.39 1.82
C LEU A 76 -15.46 -1.76 2.14
N ALA A 77 -16.26 -2.71 2.63
CA ALA A 77 -15.84 -4.09 2.89
C ALA A 77 -15.37 -4.78 1.60
N ALA A 78 -16.18 -4.77 0.54
CA ALA A 78 -15.77 -5.35 -0.75
C ALA A 78 -14.52 -4.69 -1.33
N THR A 79 -14.37 -3.37 -1.18
CA THR A 79 -13.16 -2.66 -1.62
C THR A 79 -11.93 -3.09 -0.81
N ARG A 80 -12.07 -3.32 0.50
CA ARG A 80 -11.01 -3.87 1.36
C ARG A 80 -10.61 -5.26 0.92
N ASP A 81 -11.57 -6.15 0.67
CA ASP A 81 -11.29 -7.52 0.24
C ASP A 81 -10.53 -7.53 -1.09
N VAL A 82 -10.93 -6.67 -2.04
CA VAL A 82 -10.21 -6.48 -3.30
C VAL A 82 -8.80 -5.92 -3.07
N ASP A 83 -8.63 -4.94 -2.17
CA ASP A 83 -7.33 -4.33 -1.87
C ASP A 83 -6.36 -5.31 -1.20
N ASN A 84 -6.89 -6.23 -0.39
CA ASN A 84 -6.16 -7.33 0.26
C ASN A 84 -5.77 -8.44 -0.73
N MET A 85 -6.65 -8.78 -1.68
CA MET A 85 -6.36 -9.76 -2.72
C MET A 85 -5.44 -9.23 -3.82
N ARG A 86 -5.31 -7.90 -3.94
CA ARG A 86 -4.49 -7.28 -4.97
C ARG A 86 -3.01 -7.55 -4.71
N GLN A 87 -2.37 -8.19 -5.69
CA GLN A 87 -0.92 -8.36 -5.71
C GLN A 87 -0.22 -6.98 -5.65
N ARG A 88 0.67 -6.82 -4.69
CA ARG A 88 1.51 -5.65 -4.50
C ARG A 88 2.94 -5.97 -4.91
N ARG A 89 3.60 -5.03 -5.55
CA ARG A 89 5.00 -5.14 -5.96
C ARG A 89 5.86 -4.32 -5.01
N MET A 90 6.89 -4.95 -4.48
CA MET A 90 7.91 -4.33 -3.64
C MET A 90 9.27 -4.50 -4.28
N GLU A 91 10.13 -3.53 -4.03
CA GLU A 91 11.53 -3.57 -4.42
C GLU A 91 12.35 -3.95 -3.19
N VAL A 92 13.14 -5.01 -3.32
CA VAL A 92 14.02 -5.50 -2.25
C VAL A 92 15.46 -5.36 -2.70
N MET A 93 16.30 -4.79 -1.85
CA MET A 93 17.71 -4.53 -2.07
C MET A 93 18.50 -4.94 -0.82
N GLY A 94 19.82 -5.06 -0.94
CA GLY A 94 20.72 -5.30 0.21
C GLY A 94 20.98 -6.77 0.56
N PHE A 95 20.53 -7.70 -0.28
CA PHE A 95 20.93 -9.11 -0.20
C PHE A 95 22.33 -9.32 -0.83
N ASP A 96 23.02 -10.39 -0.44
CA ASP A 96 24.32 -10.74 -1.01
C ASP A 96 24.20 -11.19 -2.47
N THR A 97 24.66 -10.35 -3.39
CA THR A 97 24.65 -10.60 -4.85
C THR A 97 25.74 -11.54 -5.32
N SER A 98 26.68 -11.93 -4.45
CA SER A 98 27.70 -12.94 -4.75
C SER A 98 27.15 -14.37 -4.68
N LEU A 99 25.99 -14.56 -4.04
CA LEU A 99 25.34 -15.86 -3.92
C LEU A 99 24.64 -16.28 -5.23
N PRO A 100 24.46 -17.59 -5.48
CA PRO A 100 23.69 -18.04 -6.63
C PRO A 100 22.22 -17.57 -6.59
N LYS A 101 21.65 -17.22 -7.76
CA LYS A 101 20.25 -16.75 -7.90
C LYS A 101 19.23 -17.57 -7.12
N LYS A 102 19.34 -18.90 -7.21
CA LYS A 102 18.44 -19.84 -6.52
C LYS A 102 18.54 -19.77 -4.99
N VAL A 103 19.74 -19.49 -4.46
CA VAL A 103 19.96 -19.30 -3.02
C VAL A 103 19.26 -18.03 -2.57
N VAL A 104 19.54 -16.90 -3.23
CA VAL A 104 18.90 -15.61 -2.93
C VAL A 104 17.38 -15.71 -3.04
N GLU A 105 16.86 -16.34 -4.10
CA GLU A 105 15.42 -16.53 -4.31
C GLU A 105 14.78 -17.33 -3.17
N THR A 106 15.40 -18.43 -2.77
CA THR A 106 14.90 -19.27 -1.66
C THR A 106 14.92 -18.50 -0.34
N THR A 107 15.97 -17.71 -0.10
CA THR A 107 16.09 -16.88 1.10
C THR A 107 15.02 -15.80 1.15
N LEU A 108 14.80 -15.07 0.05
CA LEU A 108 13.74 -14.07 -0.05
C LEU A 108 12.35 -14.68 0.13
N LEU A 109 12.07 -15.82 -0.51
CA LEU A 109 10.80 -16.54 -0.32
C LEU A 109 10.57 -16.94 1.13
N LYS A 110 11.60 -17.46 1.81
CA LYS A 110 11.53 -17.82 3.23
C LYS A 110 11.34 -16.60 4.13
N HIS A 111 12.12 -15.54 3.92
CA HIS A 111 12.08 -14.32 4.71
C HIS A 111 10.70 -13.68 4.69
N PHE A 112 10.13 -13.56 3.49
CA PHE A 112 8.82 -12.95 3.31
C PHE A 112 7.66 -13.92 3.54
N SER A 113 7.83 -15.25 3.58
CA SER A 113 6.75 -16.27 3.67
C SER A 113 5.60 -15.96 4.66
N LYS A 114 5.91 -15.28 5.77
CA LYS A 114 4.94 -14.85 6.79
C LYS A 114 4.06 -13.66 6.40
N CYS A 115 4.38 -12.97 5.31
CA CYS A 115 3.65 -11.80 4.81
C CYS A 115 2.44 -12.18 3.96
N GLY A 116 2.47 -13.32 3.27
CA GLY A 116 1.42 -13.74 2.34
C GLY A 116 1.93 -14.66 1.23
N VAL A 117 1.18 -14.75 0.13
CA VAL A 117 1.62 -15.48 -1.07
C VAL A 117 2.66 -14.64 -1.80
N ILE A 118 3.80 -15.23 -2.14
CA ILE A 118 4.96 -14.51 -2.63
C ILE A 118 5.48 -15.09 -3.93
N HIS A 119 5.86 -14.18 -4.83
CA HIS A 119 6.59 -14.50 -6.05
C HIS A 119 7.77 -13.53 -6.19
N VAL A 120 8.98 -14.04 -6.45
CA VAL A 120 10.17 -13.23 -6.66
C VAL A 120 10.49 -13.21 -8.15
N ARG A 121 10.75 -12.02 -8.71
CA ARG A 121 11.25 -11.85 -10.07
C ARG A 121 12.50 -10.98 -10.01
N TYR A 122 13.51 -11.37 -10.75
CA TYR A 122 14.67 -10.53 -11.01
C TYR A 122 14.42 -9.79 -12.32
N GLU A 123 14.77 -8.51 -12.38
CA GLU A 123 14.87 -7.82 -13.68
C GLU A 123 16.05 -8.49 -14.41
N ASP A 124 15.81 -9.02 -15.61
CA ASP A 124 16.78 -9.81 -16.35
C ASP A 124 18.07 -8.99 -16.56
N GLU A 125 19.20 -9.48 -16.05
CA GLU A 125 20.51 -9.11 -16.59
C GLU A 125 20.87 -10.16 -17.66
N ASP A 126 21.48 -9.70 -18.74
CA ASP A 126 21.94 -10.50 -19.89
C ASP A 126 22.48 -11.86 -19.45
N GLU A 127 22.14 -12.93 -20.18
CA GLU A 127 22.56 -14.32 -19.86
C GLU A 127 24.08 -14.49 -19.68
N GLU A 128 24.89 -13.52 -20.14
CA GLU A 128 26.35 -13.46 -19.96
C GLU A 128 26.81 -12.96 -18.58
N SER A 129 25.97 -12.22 -17.85
CA SER A 129 26.31 -11.67 -16.53
C SER A 129 26.20 -12.75 -15.45
N LYS A 130 27.34 -13.12 -14.85
CA LYS A 130 27.40 -14.08 -13.72
C LYS A 130 26.98 -13.48 -12.38
N THR A 131 26.65 -12.19 -12.36
CA THR A 131 26.35 -11.40 -11.16
C THR A 131 24.86 -11.15 -11.06
N LEU A 132 24.29 -11.23 -9.85
CA LEU A 132 22.90 -10.85 -9.63
C LEU A 132 22.78 -9.34 -9.56
N ALA A 133 21.73 -8.80 -10.19
CA ALA A 133 21.28 -7.44 -9.94
C ALA A 133 21.10 -7.22 -8.42
N PRO A 134 21.49 -6.05 -7.89
CA PRO A 134 21.33 -5.71 -6.47
C PRO A 134 19.88 -5.45 -6.04
N LYS A 135 18.93 -5.86 -6.89
CA LYS A 135 17.51 -5.55 -6.81
C LYS A 135 16.69 -6.78 -7.20
N ALA A 136 15.69 -7.09 -6.38
CA ALA A 136 14.68 -8.09 -6.67
C ALA A 136 13.28 -7.47 -6.56
N LEU A 137 12.39 -7.85 -7.48
CA LEU A 137 10.97 -7.52 -7.39
C LEU A 137 10.25 -8.63 -6.65
N VAL A 138 9.71 -8.30 -5.48
CA VAL A 138 8.92 -9.22 -4.66
C VAL A 138 7.46 -8.85 -4.80
N TYR A 139 6.68 -9.81 -5.28
CA TYR A 139 5.24 -9.68 -5.42
C TYR A 139 4.56 -10.40 -4.28
N VAL A 140 3.63 -9.72 -3.64
CA VAL A 140 3.02 -10.20 -2.40
C VAL A 140 1.51 -9.97 -2.43
N SER A 141 0.74 -10.96 -2.01
CA SER A 141 -0.72 -10.86 -1.89
C SER A 141 -1.23 -11.49 -0.60
N GLY A 142 -2.32 -10.95 -0.09
CA GLY A 142 -2.90 -11.36 1.19
C GLY A 142 -3.23 -10.18 2.09
N GLU A 143 -3.87 -10.50 3.21
CA GLU A 143 -4.26 -9.51 4.22
C GLU A 143 -3.03 -8.95 4.94
N ASP A 144 -2.95 -7.61 4.96
CA ASP A 144 -1.89 -6.81 5.60
C ASP A 144 -0.47 -7.18 5.14
N THR A 145 -0.36 -7.68 3.91
CA THR A 145 0.88 -8.23 3.40
C THR A 145 1.98 -7.17 3.23
N VAL A 146 1.62 -5.94 2.86
CA VAL A 146 2.59 -4.83 2.72
C VAL A 146 3.12 -4.42 4.09
N GLU A 147 2.24 -4.32 5.07
CA GLU A 147 2.55 -3.95 6.45
C GLU A 147 3.48 -5.00 7.07
N LYS A 148 3.15 -6.29 6.93
CA LYS A 148 4.00 -7.41 7.37
C LYS A 148 5.35 -7.36 6.69
N ALA A 149 5.42 -7.09 5.39
CA ALA A 149 6.69 -7.03 4.66
C ALA A 149 7.56 -5.83 5.06
N LEU A 150 6.96 -4.66 5.31
CA LEU A 150 7.67 -3.47 5.77
C LEU A 150 8.28 -3.66 7.16
N GLN A 151 7.63 -4.43 8.04
CA GLN A 151 8.18 -4.81 9.34
C GLN A 151 9.44 -5.68 9.25
N LEU A 152 9.74 -6.25 8.07
CA LEU A 152 10.95 -7.04 7.81
C LEU A 152 12.07 -6.25 7.16
N GLY A 153 11.84 -4.96 6.88
CA GLY A 153 12.88 -4.06 6.41
C GLY A 153 13.95 -3.85 7.47
N GLY A 154 15.22 -3.90 7.07
CA GLY A 154 16.37 -3.70 7.97
C GLY A 154 16.74 -4.92 8.82
N CYS A 155 16.10 -6.07 8.62
CA CYS A 155 16.60 -7.35 9.11
C CYS A 155 17.66 -7.90 8.14
N ASP A 156 18.68 -8.56 8.67
CA ASP A 156 19.62 -9.33 7.86
C ASP A 156 18.87 -10.46 7.14
N VAL A 157 19.14 -10.61 5.83
CA VAL A 157 18.53 -11.60 4.93
C VAL A 157 19.62 -12.43 4.29
#